data_AF-A0A1J3CHS8-F1
#
_entry.id   AF-A0A1J3CHS8-F1
#
_cell.length_a   1.000
_cell.length_b   1.000
_cell.length_c   1.000
_cell.angle_alpha   90.00
_cell.angle_beta   90.00
_cell.angle_gamma   90.00
#
_symmetry.space_group_name_H-M   'P 1'
#
loop_
_entity.id
_entity.type
_entity.pdbx_description
1 polymer ?
#
loop_
_entity_poly.entity_id
_entity_poly.type
_entity_poly.pdbx_seq_one_letter_code
_entity_poly.pdbx_strand_id
1 'polypeptide(L)'
;IPENSHLLYTCAGYGNVHAIFLCGLIDFYYKKFTIAGSKHHLIAAEASHPEAMYLYGMILISQGQFNEGSTYLKQLWKKQGFQTVRK
;
A
#
# COMPACT_ATOMS: atom_id res chain seq x y z
N ILE A 1 17.22 0.41 -9.49
CA ILE A 1 15.75 0.27 -9.71
C ILE A 1 15.56 -1.02 -10.48
N PRO A 2 14.52 -1.84 -10.25
CA PRO A 2 14.33 -3.08 -11.00
C PRO A 2 14.36 -2.83 -12.50
N GLU A 3 15.02 -3.70 -13.25
CA GLU A 3 14.98 -3.71 -14.71
C GLU A 3 13.51 -3.84 -15.16
N ASN A 4 13.11 -3.09 -16.18
CA ASN A 4 11.71 -2.98 -16.64
C ASN A 4 10.69 -2.31 -15.70
N SER A 5 11.13 -1.56 -14.68
CA SER A 5 10.19 -0.80 -13.82
C SER A 5 9.29 0.17 -14.58
N HIS A 6 9.69 0.60 -15.79
CA HIS A 6 8.87 1.47 -16.65
C HIS A 6 7.48 0.87 -16.93
N LEU A 7 7.38 -0.46 -17.09
CA LEU A 7 6.11 -1.14 -17.31
C LEU A 7 5.18 -0.99 -16.10
N LEU A 8 5.72 -1.06 -14.88
CA LEU A 8 4.95 -0.84 -13.66
C LEU A 8 4.36 0.57 -13.62
N TYR A 9 5.15 1.59 -13.94
CA TYR A 9 4.66 2.97 -13.99
C TYR A 9 3.61 3.17 -15.08
N THR A 10 3.75 2.53 -16.24
CA THR A 10 2.73 2.54 -17.30
C THR A 10 1.43 1.90 -16.82
N CYS A 11 1.48 0.68 -16.26
CA CYS A 11 0.30 0.00 -15.73
C CYS A 11 -0.36 0.78 -14.59
N ALA A 12 0.43 1.41 -13.72
CA ALA A 12 -0.08 2.29 -12.67
C ALA A 12 -0.81 3.51 -13.25
N GLY A 13 -0.28 4.10 -14.33
CA GLY A 13 -0.94 5.18 -15.07
C GLY A 13 -2.30 4.80 -15.68
N TYR A 14 -2.50 3.51 -15.98
CA TYR A 14 -3.80 2.95 -16.40
C TYR A 14 -4.70 2.50 -15.22
N GLY A 15 -4.31 2.78 -13.98
CA GLY A 15 -5.11 2.46 -12.80
C GLY A 15 -4.96 1.03 -12.27
N ASN A 16 -3.94 0.27 -12.71
CA ASN A 16 -3.69 -1.05 -12.14
C ASN A 16 -3.24 -0.91 -10.67
N VAL A 17 -4.10 -1.31 -9.74
CA VAL A 17 -3.91 -1.14 -8.30
C VAL A 17 -2.65 -1.85 -7.78
N HIS A 18 -2.35 -3.04 -8.31
CA HIS A 18 -1.15 -3.78 -7.91
C HIS A 18 0.12 -3.08 -8.40
N ALA A 19 0.11 -2.56 -9.62
CA ALA A 19 1.22 -1.77 -10.16
C ALA A 19 1.41 -0.46 -9.38
N ILE A 20 0.33 0.21 -8.97
CA ILE A 20 0.39 1.39 -8.09
C ILE A 20 1.07 1.04 -6.76
N PHE A 21 0.69 -0.08 -6.13
CA PHE A 21 1.35 -0.56 -4.91
C PHE A 21 2.86 -0.79 -5.11
N LEU A 22 3.25 -1.48 -6.18
CA LEU A 22 4.66 -1.73 -6.50
C LEU A 22 5.44 -0.43 -6.79
N CYS A 23 4.82 0.54 -7.48
CA CYS A 23 5.41 1.87 -7.67
C CYS A 23 5.63 2.57 -6.32
N GLY A 24 4.70 2.45 -5.38
CA GLY A 24 4.85 2.96 -4.01
C GLY A 24 6.08 2.39 -3.31
N LEU A 25 6.32 1.07 -3.40
CA LEU A 25 7.49 0.44 -2.81
C LEU A 25 8.80 0.98 -3.40
N ILE A 26 8.85 1.10 -4.74
CA ILE A 26 10.03 1.62 -5.44
C ILE A 26 10.30 3.07 -5.05
N ASP A 27 9.26 3.91 -5.08
CA ASP A 27 9.40 5.34 -4.81
C ASP A 27 9.76 5.61 -3.34
N PHE A 28 9.10 4.93 -2.40
CA PHE A 28 9.29 5.14 -0.97
C PHE A 28 10.64 4.57 -0.47
N TYR A 29 10.91 3.29 -0.74
CA TYR A 29 12.05 2.59 -0.13
C TYR A 29 13.34 2.69 -0.93
N TYR A 30 13.24 2.61 -2.26
CA TYR A 30 14.41 2.57 -3.14
C TYR A 30 14.85 3.97 -3.57
N LYS A 31 13.94 4.78 -4.10
CA LYS A 31 14.24 6.15 -4.56
C LYS A 31 14.24 7.20 -3.44
N LYS A 32 13.73 6.86 -2.26
CA LYS A 32 13.59 7.76 -1.10
C LYS A 32 12.66 8.96 -1.35
N PHE A 33 11.77 8.85 -2.33
CA PHE A 33 10.70 9.82 -2.57
C PHE A 33 9.50 9.50 -1.67
N THR A 34 9.68 9.77 -0.38
CA THR A 34 8.74 9.34 0.68
C THR A 34 7.32 9.89 0.48
N ILE A 35 7.17 11.13 0.02
CA ILE A 35 5.86 11.73 -0.25
C ILE A 35 5.15 11.02 -1.41
N ALA A 36 5.84 10.86 -2.55
CA ALA A 36 5.28 10.22 -3.74
C ALA A 36 4.96 8.75 -3.48
N GLY A 37 5.88 8.02 -2.84
CA GLY A 37 5.67 6.62 -2.49
C GLY A 37 4.53 6.42 -1.49
N SER A 38 4.40 7.30 -0.49
CA SER A 38 3.28 7.28 0.45
C SER A 38 1.95 7.53 -0.25
N LYS A 39 1.91 8.46 -1.20
CA LYS A 39 0.71 8.72 -2.03
C LYS A 39 0.30 7.49 -2.85
N HIS A 40 1.24 6.78 -3.46
CA HIS A 40 0.94 5.52 -4.15
C HIS A 40 0.40 4.44 -3.20
N HIS A 41 0.96 4.33 -1.99
CA HIS A 41 0.43 3.40 -0.98
C HIS A 41 -0.97 3.77 -0.52
N LEU A 42 -1.27 5.05 -0.32
CA LEU A 42 -2.62 5.54 -0.03
C LEU A 42 -3.60 5.12 -1.14
N ILE A 43 -3.31 5.44 -2.39
CA ILE A 43 -4.20 5.14 -3.52
C ILE A 43 -4.49 3.64 -3.61
N ALA A 44 -3.47 2.80 -3.47
CA ALA A 44 -3.66 1.34 -3.47
C ALA A 44 -4.44 0.85 -2.24
N ALA A 45 -4.23 1.45 -1.07
CA ALA A 45 -4.96 1.12 0.15
C ALA A 45 -6.44 1.51 0.07
N GLU A 46 -6.77 2.67 -0.50
CA GLU A 46 -8.15 3.11 -0.77
C GLU A 46 -8.85 2.17 -1.76
N ALA A 47 -8.11 1.69 -2.76
CA ALA A 47 -8.56 0.64 -3.68
C ALA A 47 -8.60 -0.76 -3.03
N SER A 48 -8.42 -0.86 -1.70
CA SER A 48 -8.52 -2.08 -0.91
C SER A 48 -7.48 -3.16 -1.22
N HIS A 49 -6.31 -2.76 -1.72
CA HIS A 49 -5.19 -3.67 -1.89
C HIS A 49 -4.64 -4.10 -0.52
N PRO A 50 -4.63 -5.41 -0.17
CA PRO A 50 -4.35 -5.85 1.19
C PRO A 50 -2.99 -5.41 1.74
N GLU A 51 -1.94 -5.59 0.95
CA GLU A 51 -0.56 -5.25 1.31
C GLU A 51 -0.37 -3.73 1.42
N ALA A 52 -1.04 -2.94 0.57
CA ALA A 52 -1.01 -1.49 0.65
C ALA A 52 -1.75 -0.99 1.90
N MET A 53 -2.90 -1.57 2.23
CA MET A 53 -3.63 -1.25 3.47
C MET A 53 -2.78 -1.52 4.71
N TYR A 54 -2.11 -2.67 4.77
CA TYR A 54 -1.19 -2.98 5.86
C TYR A 54 -0.07 -1.95 5.94
N LEU A 55 0.64 -1.75 4.84
CA LEU A 55 1.85 -0.93 4.78
C LEU A 55 1.54 0.55 5.06
N TYR A 56 0.49 1.09 4.44
CA TYR A 56 0.05 2.45 4.69
C TYR A 56 -0.43 2.64 6.13
N GLY A 57 -1.16 1.68 6.68
CA GLY A 57 -1.54 1.68 8.10
C GLY A 57 -0.33 1.75 9.04
N MET A 58 0.72 0.99 8.74
CA MET A 58 1.98 1.02 9.50
C MET A 58 2.75 2.33 9.34
N ILE A 59 2.76 2.93 8.14
CA ILE A 59 3.35 4.26 7.89
C ILE A 59 2.66 5.30 8.77
N LEU A 60 1.32 5.34 8.78
CA LEU A 60 0.55 6.27 9.61
C LEU A 60 0.84 6.08 11.10
N ILE A 61 0.88 4.84 11.59
CA ILE A 61 1.23 4.53 12.99
C ILE A 61 2.64 5.04 13.32
N SER A 62 3.63 4.84 12.44
CA SER A 62 5.00 5.31 12.65
C SER A 62 5.11 6.85 12.70
N GLN A 63 4.14 7.54 12.09
CA GLN A 63 4.03 9.01 12.10
C GLN A 63 3.19 9.53 13.28
N GLY A 64 2.75 8.65 14.18
CA GLY A 64 1.89 9.00 15.32
C GLY A 64 0.40 9.11 14.99
N GLN A 65 -0.02 8.81 13.75
CA GLN A 65 -1.42 8.82 13.31
C GLN A 65 -2.09 7.47 13.62
N PHE A 66 -2.15 7.11 14.91
CA PHE A 66 -2.59 5.80 15.37
C PHE A 66 -4.04 5.45 14.98
N ASN A 67 -4.96 6.41 15.08
CA ASN A 67 -6.39 6.18 14.81
C ASN A 67 -6.64 5.82 13.34
N GLU A 68 -6.03 6.59 12.43
CA GLU A 68 -6.18 6.39 11.00
C GLU A 68 -5.46 5.10 10.56
N GLY A 69 -4.23 4.89 11.01
CA GLY A 69 -3.48 3.67 10.70
C GLY A 69 -4.19 2.41 11.19
N SER A 70 -4.73 2.44 12.42
CA SER A 70 -5.52 1.32 12.97
C SER A 70 -6.81 1.06 12.18
N THR A 71 -7.39 2.09 11.55
CA THR A 71 -8.58 1.94 10.72
C THR A 71 -8.30 1.08 9.49
N TYR A 72 -7.19 1.34 8.79
CA TYR A 72 -6.74 0.51 7.66
C TYR A 72 -6.49 -0.95 8.08
N LEU A 73 -5.83 -1.18 9.21
CA LEU A 73 -5.57 -2.53 9.71
C LEU A 73 -6.85 -3.28 10.10
N LYS A 74 -7.79 -2.60 10.77
CA LYS A 74 -9.11 -3.17 11.09
C LYS A 74 -9.89 -3.53 9.83
N GLN A 75 -9.88 -2.67 8.82
CA GLN A 75 -10.55 -2.95 7.54
C GLN A 75 -9.90 -4.14 6.81
N LEU A 76 -8.57 -4.20 6.79
CA LEU A 76 -7.81 -5.31 6.23
C LEU A 76 -8.21 -6.64 6.87
N TRP A 77 -8.18 -6.71 8.20
CA TRP A 77 -8.53 -7.93 8.94
C TRP A 77 -10.01 -8.29 8.84
N LYS A 78 -10.90 -7.30 8.73
CA LYS A 78 -12.33 -7.54 8.44
C LYS A 78 -12.51 -8.17 7.05
N LYS A 79 -11.70 -7.78 6.06
CA LYS A 79 -11.78 -8.29 4.68
C LYS A 79 -11.11 -9.65 4.49
N GLN A 80 -9.90 -9.83 5.00
CA GLN A 80 -9.21 -11.13 4.95
C GLN A 80 -9.85 -12.15 5.88
N GLY A 81 -10.43 -11.68 6.99
CA GLY A 81 -11.24 -12.45 7.90
C GLY A 81 -10.45 -13.44 8.75
N PHE A 82 -11.05 -13.72 9.91
CA PHE A 82 -10.91 -14.92 10.74
C PHE A 82 -11.10 -16.26 9.99
N GLN A 83 -10.93 -16.32 8.66
CA GLN A 83 -11.02 -17.55 7.87
C GLN A 83 -9.89 -18.54 8.19
N THR A 84 -8.80 -18.07 8.77
CA THR A 84 -7.70 -18.93 9.25
C THR A 84 -7.90 -19.49 10.66
N VAL A 85 -8.92 -19.04 11.42
CA VAL A 85 -9.17 -19.47 12.82
C VAL A 85 -10.32 -20.50 12.92
N ARG A 86 -10.86 -20.96 11.79
CA ARG A 86 -11.78 -22.11 11.74
C ARG A 86 -11.28 -23.15 10.74
N LYS A 87 -10.24 -23.90 11.11
CA LYS A 87 -10.06 -25.31 10.75
C LYS A 87 -9.38 -26.03 11.90
#